data_AF-A0A7K0TG10-F1
#
_entry.id   AF-A0A7K0TG10-F1
#
_cell.length_a   1.000
_cell.length_b   1.000
_cell.length_c   1.000
_cell.angle_alpha   90.00
_cell.angle_beta   90.00
_cell.angle_gamma   90.00
#
_symmetry.space_group_name_H-M   'P 1'
#
loop_
_entity.id
_entity.type
_entity.pdbx_description
1 polymer ?
#
loop_
_entity_poly.entity_id
_entity_poly.type
_entity_poly.pdbx_seq_one_letter_code
_entity_poly.pdbx_strand_id
1 'polypeptide(L)'
;MSFFGRIKEDLDNALTHDPAARNRLEVALTYPGVHAVWGYRISHFLWSINLKLLARIHANAVRFTTGVEIHPAATVGRRFFIDHGMGVVIGATAIIGDDVMMYHDVTLGARANVKGKRHPTIENNVVIGAGAKIIGDITIGHGARISANVVITKDIPAQSTLESSEFFVI
;
A
#
# COMPACT_ATOMS: atom_id res chain seq x y z
N MET A 1 16.84 0.81 12.80
CA MET A 1 17.38 1.06 11.45
C MET A 1 17.35 2.55 11.17
N SER A 2 18.37 3.09 10.50
CA SER A 2 18.42 4.52 10.15
C SER A 2 17.39 4.86 9.07
N PHE A 3 17.03 6.15 8.98
CA PHE A 3 16.17 6.69 7.91
C PHE A 3 16.72 6.35 6.52
N PHE A 4 18.02 6.55 6.30
CA PHE A 4 18.71 6.19 5.05
C PHE A 4 18.67 4.70 4.73
N GLY A 5 18.73 3.85 5.77
CA GLY A 5 18.57 2.40 5.59
C GLY A 5 17.22 2.05 5.01
N ARG A 6 16.14 2.69 5.50
CA ARG A 6 14.78 2.45 5.01
C ARG A 6 14.59 2.92 3.55
N ILE A 7 15.11 4.10 3.20
CA ILE A 7 15.06 4.60 1.81
C ILE A 7 15.75 3.60 0.88
N LYS A 8 16.94 3.12 1.26
CA LYS A 8 17.68 2.15 0.43
C LYS A 8 16.88 0.87 0.23
N GLU A 9 16.23 0.35 1.28
CA GLU A 9 15.38 -0.83 1.17
C GLU A 9 14.19 -0.63 0.22
N ASP A 10 13.51 0.52 0.27
CA ASP A 10 12.39 0.79 -0.62
C ASP A 10 12.83 0.84 -2.09
N LEU A 11 14.00 1.44 -2.36
CA LEU A 11 14.59 1.49 -3.71
C LEU A 11 15.05 0.12 -4.20
N ASP A 12 15.68 -0.68 -3.34
CA ASP A 12 16.11 -2.05 -3.65
C ASP A 12 14.91 -2.96 -3.89
N ASN A 13 13.82 -2.75 -3.14
CA ASN A 13 12.60 -3.51 -3.29
C ASN A 13 11.92 -3.22 -4.64
N ALA A 14 11.87 -1.96 -5.07
CA ALA A 14 11.37 -1.58 -6.38
C ALA A 14 12.19 -2.23 -7.51
N LEU A 15 13.53 -2.19 -7.43
CA LEU A 15 14.43 -2.83 -8.40
C LEU A 15 14.26 -4.35 -8.48
N THR A 16 13.85 -4.99 -7.38
CA THR A 16 13.66 -6.45 -7.33
C THR A 16 12.33 -6.87 -7.97
N HIS A 17 11.30 -6.00 -7.90
CA HIS A 17 9.95 -6.33 -8.33
C HIS A 17 9.55 -5.76 -9.68
N ASP A 18 10.21 -4.69 -10.15
CA ASP A 18 9.93 -4.08 -11.44
C ASP A 18 11.09 -4.32 -12.43
N PRO A 19 10.90 -5.18 -13.45
CA PRO A 19 11.90 -5.42 -14.49
C PRO A 19 12.30 -4.18 -15.31
N ALA A 20 11.46 -3.13 -15.33
CA ALA A 20 11.75 -1.88 -16.02
C ALA A 20 12.69 -0.96 -15.22
N ALA A 21 12.85 -1.20 -13.92
CA ALA A 21 13.70 -0.40 -13.05
C ALA A 21 15.19 -0.65 -13.33
N ARG A 22 15.90 0.34 -13.86
CA ARG A 22 17.31 0.16 -14.25
C ARG A 22 18.29 0.44 -13.13
N ASN A 23 17.99 1.41 -12.26
CA ASN A 23 18.86 1.81 -11.17
C ASN A 23 18.11 2.62 -10.08
N ARG A 24 18.74 2.74 -8.91
CA ARG A 24 18.16 3.44 -7.74
C ARG A 24 17.85 4.91 -7.99
N LEU A 25 18.68 5.62 -8.76
CA LEU A 25 18.51 7.06 -8.99
C LEU A 25 17.26 7.32 -9.82
N GLU A 26 17.07 6.54 -10.88
CA GLU A 26 15.85 6.58 -11.66
C GLU A 26 14.62 6.29 -10.80
N VAL A 27 14.64 5.18 -10.04
CA VAL A 27 13.54 4.84 -9.13
C VAL A 27 13.22 5.98 -8.17
N ALA A 28 14.24 6.55 -7.54
CA ALA A 28 14.08 7.64 -6.59
C ALA A 28 13.49 8.91 -7.22
N LEU A 29 13.70 9.15 -8.51
CA LEU A 29 13.25 10.36 -9.20
C LEU A 29 11.92 10.18 -9.93
N THR A 30 11.57 8.96 -10.36
CA THR A 30 10.46 8.77 -11.31
C THR A 30 9.35 7.85 -10.82
N TYR A 31 9.47 7.18 -9.66
CA TYR A 31 8.48 6.19 -9.22
C TYR A 31 7.44 6.81 -8.26
N PRO A 32 6.19 7.05 -8.71
CA PRO A 32 5.20 7.72 -7.88
C PRO A 32 4.79 6.89 -6.66
N GLY A 33 4.82 5.56 -6.76
CA GLY A 33 4.55 4.65 -5.64
C GLY A 33 5.58 4.78 -4.52
N VAL A 34 6.86 4.89 -4.86
CA VAL A 34 7.95 5.14 -3.88
C VAL A 34 7.76 6.51 -3.22
N HIS A 35 7.47 7.54 -4.02
CA HIS A 35 7.19 8.90 -3.51
C HIS A 35 5.97 8.91 -2.57
N ALA A 36 4.92 8.15 -2.89
CA ALA A 36 3.72 8.03 -2.07
C ALA A 36 4.02 7.40 -0.71
N VAL A 37 4.81 6.32 -0.67
CA VAL A 37 5.21 5.66 0.58
C VAL A 37 6.04 6.61 1.45
N TRP A 38 7.01 7.31 0.88
CA TRP A 38 7.82 8.30 1.62
C TRP A 38 6.97 9.45 2.13
N GLY A 39 6.10 10.01 1.28
CA GLY A 39 5.16 11.06 1.64
C GLY A 39 4.21 10.63 2.76
N TYR A 40 3.72 9.38 2.73
CA TYR A 40 2.94 8.79 3.81
C TYR A 40 3.75 8.74 5.12
N ARG A 41 5.04 8.39 5.11
CA ARG A 41 5.84 8.37 6.36
C ARG A 41 5.89 9.73 7.04
N ILE A 42 6.01 10.79 6.25
CA ILE A 42 5.95 12.18 6.75
C ILE A 42 4.55 12.47 7.30
N SER A 43 3.49 12.16 6.54
CA SER A 43 2.10 12.34 6.99
C SER A 43 1.80 11.58 8.28
N HIS A 44 2.27 10.33 8.39
CA HIS A 44 2.10 9.47 9.54
C HIS A 44 2.86 10.00 10.76
N PHE A 45 4.07 10.52 10.57
CA PHE A 45 4.81 11.21 11.63
C PHE A 45 4.06 12.45 12.14
N LEU A 46 3.58 13.32 11.24
CA LEU A 46 2.76 14.47 11.63
C LEU A 46 1.50 14.04 12.40
N TRP A 47 0.88 12.94 11.98
CA TRP A 47 -0.28 12.37 12.65
C TRP A 47 0.03 11.88 14.07
N SER A 48 1.17 11.21 14.26
CA SER A 48 1.56 10.63 15.56
C SER A 48 1.94 11.69 16.59
N ILE A 49 2.42 12.87 16.16
CA ILE A 49 2.66 14.03 17.04
C ILE A 49 1.43 14.95 17.18
N ASN A 50 0.23 14.45 16.88
CA ASN A 50 -1.06 15.16 16.97
C ASN A 50 -1.25 16.37 16.02
N LEU A 51 -0.39 16.59 15.03
CA LEU A 51 -0.58 17.61 13.99
C LEU A 51 -1.50 17.10 12.87
N LYS A 52 -2.72 16.66 13.24
CA LYS A 52 -3.64 15.90 12.38
C LYS A 52 -4.09 16.67 11.13
N LEU A 53 -4.35 17.98 11.25
CA LEU A 53 -4.72 18.82 10.11
C LEU A 53 -3.58 18.89 9.10
N LEU A 54 -2.36 19.16 9.56
CA LEU A 54 -1.18 19.22 8.69
C LEU A 54 -0.90 17.86 8.03
N ALA A 55 -1.05 16.77 8.77
CA ALA A 55 -0.96 15.41 8.22
C ALA A 55 -1.96 15.18 7.08
N ARG A 56 -3.21 15.67 7.20
CA ARG A 56 -4.23 15.55 6.16
C ARG A 56 -3.96 16.46 4.96
N ILE A 57 -3.49 17.68 5.17
CA ILE A 57 -3.10 18.60 4.08
C ILE A 57 -1.95 17.98 3.29
N HIS A 58 -0.90 17.52 3.98
CA HIS A 58 0.26 16.89 3.36
C HIS A 58 -0.12 15.61 2.61
N ALA A 59 -0.94 14.73 3.20
CA ALA A 59 -1.40 13.52 2.51
C ALA A 59 -2.20 13.81 1.24
N ASN A 60 -3.01 14.88 1.22
CA ASN A 60 -3.71 15.30 0.00
C ASN A 60 -2.76 15.87 -1.06
N ALA A 61 -1.71 16.58 -0.67
CA ALA A 61 -0.67 17.03 -1.60
C ALA A 61 0.07 15.84 -2.23
N VAL A 62 0.43 14.83 -1.43
CA VAL A 62 1.03 13.58 -1.93
C VAL A 62 0.07 12.85 -2.88
N ARG A 63 -1.22 12.75 -2.54
CA ARG A 63 -2.25 12.18 -3.42
C ARG A 63 -2.34 12.93 -4.75
N PHE A 64 -2.30 14.25 -4.72
CA PHE A 64 -2.38 15.09 -5.91
C PHE A 64 -1.21 14.84 -6.87
N THR A 65 0.01 14.68 -6.36
CA THR A 65 1.20 14.48 -7.19
C THR A 65 1.43 13.03 -7.61
N THR A 66 0.97 12.04 -6.83
CA THR A 66 1.26 10.62 -7.07
C THR A 66 0.06 9.80 -7.55
N GLY A 67 -1.17 10.30 -7.36
CA GLY A 67 -2.40 9.53 -7.58
C GLY A 67 -2.71 8.48 -6.49
N VAL A 68 -1.88 8.37 -5.46
CA VAL A 68 -2.00 7.39 -4.36
C VAL A 68 -2.58 8.06 -3.11
N GLU A 69 -3.67 7.51 -2.58
CA GLU A 69 -4.24 7.95 -1.30
C GLU A 69 -3.88 6.98 -0.17
N ILE A 70 -3.09 7.46 0.80
CA ILE A 70 -2.81 6.72 2.03
C ILE A 70 -3.22 7.58 3.22
N HIS A 71 -4.21 7.12 3.97
CA HIS A 71 -4.64 7.85 5.15
C HIS A 71 -3.50 7.91 6.20
N PRO A 72 -3.19 9.07 6.81
CA PRO A 72 -2.06 9.19 7.75
C PRO A 72 -2.13 8.26 8.96
N ALA A 73 -3.33 7.90 9.40
CA ALA A 73 -3.56 6.98 10.52
C ALA A 73 -3.37 5.48 10.18
N ALA A 74 -3.24 5.11 8.90
CA ALA A 74 -2.94 3.73 8.53
C ALA A 74 -1.60 3.28 9.13
N THR A 75 -1.40 1.98 9.28
CA THR A 75 -0.12 1.38 9.66
C THR A 75 0.47 0.66 8.46
N VAL A 76 1.71 0.99 8.09
CA VAL A 76 2.39 0.37 6.95
C VAL A 76 3.74 -0.17 7.38
N GLY A 77 4.02 -1.43 7.07
CA GLY A 77 5.29 -2.12 7.30
C GLY A 77 6.41 -1.65 6.39
N ARG A 78 7.50 -2.39 6.34
CA ARG A 78 8.73 -2.10 5.59
C ARG A 78 8.61 -2.64 4.17
N ARG A 79 9.35 -2.04 3.22
CA ARG A 79 9.41 -2.53 1.83
C ARG A 79 8.01 -2.73 1.22
N PHE A 80 7.09 -1.82 1.57
CA PHE A 80 5.79 -1.76 0.92
C PHE A 80 6.00 -1.14 -0.46
N PHE A 81 5.65 -1.87 -1.51
CA PHE A 81 5.82 -1.43 -2.88
C PHE A 81 4.46 -1.24 -3.55
N ILE A 82 4.29 -0.06 -4.16
CA ILE A 82 3.11 0.26 -4.94
C ILE A 82 3.56 0.43 -6.38
N ASP A 83 3.15 -0.48 -7.25
CA ASP A 83 3.47 -0.43 -8.66
C ASP A 83 2.35 0.24 -9.46
N HIS A 84 2.71 1.13 -10.37
CA HIS A 84 1.78 1.96 -11.16
C HIS A 84 0.72 2.73 -10.36
N GLY A 85 0.97 3.07 -9.09
CA GLY A 85 -0.01 3.34 -8.01
C GLY A 85 -1.23 4.27 -8.20
N MET A 86 -1.48 4.85 -9.37
CA MET A 86 -2.69 5.60 -9.69
C MET A 86 -3.96 4.89 -9.20
N GLY A 87 -4.82 5.61 -8.46
CA GLY A 87 -6.10 5.09 -7.98
C GLY A 87 -6.01 4.18 -6.75
N VAL A 88 -4.81 3.95 -6.19
CA VAL A 88 -4.69 3.23 -4.92
C VAL A 88 -5.29 4.03 -3.77
N VAL A 89 -6.14 3.39 -2.95
CA VAL A 89 -6.81 4.00 -1.80
C VAL A 89 -6.66 3.12 -0.56
N ILE A 90 -5.98 3.65 0.47
CA ILE A 90 -5.69 2.96 1.72
C ILE A 90 -6.34 3.70 2.90
N GLY A 91 -7.34 3.06 3.50
CA GLY A 91 -8.15 3.67 4.55
C GLY A 91 -7.50 3.78 5.93
N ALA A 92 -8.13 4.57 6.79
CA ALA A 92 -7.57 5.06 8.06
C ALA A 92 -7.14 4.01 9.09
N THR A 93 -7.76 2.83 9.07
CA THR A 93 -7.46 1.76 10.03
C THR A 93 -6.85 0.53 9.35
N ALA A 94 -6.37 0.70 8.11
CA ALA A 94 -5.68 -0.34 7.40
C ALA A 94 -4.35 -0.64 8.11
N ILE A 95 -4.01 -1.93 8.16
CA ILE A 95 -2.72 -2.41 8.63
C ILE A 95 -2.11 -3.16 7.46
N ILE A 96 -0.89 -2.79 7.07
CA ILE A 96 -0.13 -3.41 5.99
C ILE A 96 1.18 -3.90 6.58
N GLY A 97 1.47 -5.18 6.37
CA GLY A 97 2.70 -5.82 6.80
C GLY A 97 3.93 -5.40 6.00
N ASP A 98 5.01 -6.14 6.22
CA ASP A 98 6.26 -6.00 5.49
C ASP A 98 6.18 -6.72 4.13
N ASP A 99 6.92 -6.25 3.13
CA ASP A 99 7.07 -6.91 1.83
C ASP A 99 5.75 -7.09 1.06
N VAL A 100 4.78 -6.22 1.32
CA VAL A 100 3.53 -6.20 0.55
C VAL A 100 3.76 -5.48 -0.78
N MET A 101 3.24 -6.07 -1.86
CA MET A 101 3.21 -5.46 -3.18
C MET A 101 1.76 -5.19 -3.60
N MET A 102 1.50 -4.00 -4.12
CA MET A 102 0.17 -3.56 -4.53
C MET A 102 0.25 -2.89 -5.90
N TYR A 103 -0.61 -3.30 -6.83
CA TYR A 103 -0.74 -2.61 -8.11
C TYR A 103 -1.73 -1.44 -8.03
N HIS A 104 -1.81 -0.67 -9.12
CA HIS A 104 -2.74 0.43 -9.31
C HIS A 104 -4.22 0.05 -9.05
N ASP A 105 -5.04 1.07 -8.77
CA ASP A 105 -6.48 0.98 -8.51
C ASP A 105 -6.92 0.03 -7.36
N VAL A 106 -5.99 -0.42 -6.52
CA VAL A 106 -6.33 -1.24 -5.35
C VAL A 106 -6.99 -0.40 -4.26
N THR A 107 -8.04 -0.93 -3.63
CA THR A 107 -8.72 -0.27 -2.50
C THR A 107 -8.71 -1.14 -1.25
N LEU A 108 -8.22 -0.60 -0.14
CA LEU A 108 -8.38 -1.13 1.22
C LEU A 108 -9.46 -0.32 1.95
N GLY A 109 -10.72 -0.73 1.77
CA GLY A 109 -11.91 0.04 2.12
C GLY A 109 -12.68 -0.48 3.34
N ALA A 110 -13.68 0.28 3.79
CA ALA A 110 -14.57 -0.10 4.89
C ALA A 110 -15.94 -0.56 4.37
N ARG A 111 -16.55 -1.55 5.03
CA ARG A 111 -17.90 -2.04 4.67
C ARG A 111 -19.01 -1.07 5.09
N ALA A 112 -18.84 -0.42 6.24
CA ALA A 112 -19.84 0.47 6.83
C ALA A 112 -19.15 1.64 7.55
N ASN A 113 -19.92 2.71 7.76
CA ASN A 113 -19.45 3.90 8.47
C ASN A 113 -19.50 3.70 10.00
N VAL A 114 -18.69 2.76 10.47
CA VAL A 114 -18.54 2.43 11.90
C VAL A 114 -17.32 3.13 12.49
N LYS A 115 -17.37 3.48 13.77
CA LYS A 115 -16.18 3.94 14.50
C LYS A 115 -15.28 2.73 14.82
N GLY A 116 -13.97 2.95 14.86
CA GLY A 116 -12.99 1.88 15.16
C GLY A 116 -12.37 1.20 13.93
N LYS A 117 -11.78 0.02 14.17
CA LYS A 117 -11.17 -0.83 13.13
C LYS A 117 -12.26 -1.30 12.15
N ARG A 118 -11.99 -1.15 10.85
CA ARG A 118 -12.97 -1.34 9.76
C ARG A 118 -12.38 -1.51 8.36
N HIS A 119 -11.08 -1.30 8.23
CA HIS A 119 -10.34 -1.51 7.00
C HIS A 119 -9.48 -2.77 7.15
N PRO A 120 -8.99 -3.36 6.05
CA PRO A 120 -8.30 -4.63 6.09
C PRO A 120 -6.99 -4.63 6.89
N THR A 121 -6.59 -5.84 7.27
CA THR A 121 -5.22 -6.17 7.69
C THR A 121 -4.60 -7.01 6.58
N ILE A 122 -3.48 -6.56 6.03
CA ILE A 122 -2.71 -7.25 5.00
C ILE A 122 -1.43 -7.74 5.68
N GLU A 123 -1.26 -9.06 5.79
CA GLU A 123 -0.05 -9.63 6.38
C GLU A 123 1.16 -9.54 5.45
N ASN A 124 2.31 -10.03 5.90
CA ASN A 124 3.56 -9.88 5.16
C ASN A 124 3.57 -10.69 3.84
N ASN A 125 4.39 -10.27 2.88
CA ASN A 125 4.59 -10.94 1.58
C ASN A 125 3.32 -11.10 0.73
N VAL A 126 2.25 -10.36 1.02
CA VAL A 126 1.03 -10.39 0.21
C VAL A 126 1.23 -9.61 -1.08
N VAL A 127 0.74 -10.17 -2.19
CA VAL A 127 0.69 -9.46 -3.49
C VAL A 127 -0.75 -9.22 -3.89
N ILE A 128 -1.09 -7.96 -4.18
CA ILE A 128 -2.45 -7.54 -4.51
C ILE A 128 -2.49 -7.02 -5.95
N GLY A 129 -3.18 -7.78 -6.80
CA GLY A 129 -3.38 -7.49 -8.22
C GLY A 129 -4.15 -6.19 -8.48
N ALA A 130 -3.96 -5.67 -9.70
CA ALA A 130 -4.54 -4.42 -10.16
C ALA A 130 -6.05 -4.32 -9.93
N GLY A 131 -6.54 -3.20 -9.44
CA GLY A 131 -7.98 -2.94 -9.31
C GLY A 131 -8.70 -3.76 -8.22
N ALA A 132 -8.01 -4.61 -7.45
CA ALA A 132 -8.65 -5.39 -6.40
C ALA A 132 -9.26 -4.50 -5.30
N LYS A 133 -10.41 -4.90 -4.77
CA LYS A 133 -11.14 -4.17 -3.71
C LYS A 133 -11.27 -5.07 -2.48
N ILE A 134 -10.58 -4.74 -1.40
CA ILE A 134 -10.58 -5.51 -0.14
C ILE A 134 -11.33 -4.68 0.91
N ILE A 135 -12.51 -5.16 1.33
CA ILE A 135 -13.51 -4.34 2.02
C ILE A 135 -13.91 -4.94 3.38
N GLY A 136 -13.64 -4.18 4.44
CA GLY A 136 -14.02 -4.50 5.81
C GLY A 136 -12.82 -4.77 6.73
N ASP A 137 -13.12 -5.01 8.01
CA ASP A 137 -12.14 -5.54 8.97
C ASP A 137 -11.95 -7.04 8.72
N ILE A 138 -11.12 -7.35 7.74
CA ILE A 138 -10.77 -8.70 7.31
C ILE A 138 -9.26 -8.83 7.17
N THR A 139 -8.77 -10.06 7.24
CA THR A 139 -7.34 -10.36 7.15
C THR A 139 -7.02 -11.06 5.84
N ILE A 140 -5.99 -10.57 5.14
CA ILE A 140 -5.35 -11.26 4.02
C ILE A 140 -4.06 -11.88 4.56
N GLY A 141 -4.05 -13.21 4.65
CA GLY A 141 -2.99 -13.96 5.30
C GLY A 141 -1.66 -13.89 4.56
N HIS A 142 -0.58 -14.17 5.31
CA HIS A 142 0.80 -14.08 4.88
C HIS A 142 1.05 -14.79 3.54
N GLY A 143 1.73 -14.12 2.62
CA GLY A 143 2.10 -14.71 1.32
C GLY A 143 0.92 -14.96 0.37
N ALA A 144 -0.29 -14.52 0.73
CA ALA A 144 -1.44 -14.66 -0.16
C ALA A 144 -1.27 -13.83 -1.43
N ARG A 145 -1.87 -14.32 -2.52
CA ARG A 145 -1.83 -13.70 -3.84
C ARG A 145 -3.26 -13.43 -4.30
N ILE A 146 -3.57 -12.16 -4.51
CA ILE A 146 -4.91 -11.68 -4.86
C ILE A 146 -4.96 -11.31 -6.34
N SER A 147 -5.84 -11.93 -7.13
CA SER A 147 -6.05 -11.60 -8.55
C SER A 147 -6.53 -10.16 -8.77
N ALA A 148 -6.35 -9.67 -9.99
CA ALA A 148 -6.84 -8.35 -10.39
C ALA A 148 -8.39 -8.27 -10.35
N ASN A 149 -8.91 -7.07 -10.07
CA ASN A 149 -10.34 -6.71 -10.06
C ASN A 149 -11.26 -7.56 -9.15
N VAL A 150 -10.71 -8.43 -8.30
CA VAL A 150 -11.51 -9.20 -7.35
C VAL A 150 -12.01 -8.32 -6.21
N VAL A 151 -13.22 -8.63 -5.73
CA VAL A 151 -13.79 -8.00 -4.53
C VAL A 151 -13.75 -8.99 -3.37
N ILE A 152 -12.98 -8.69 -2.34
CA ILE A 152 -12.81 -9.53 -1.15
C ILE A 152 -13.53 -8.91 0.03
N THR A 153 -14.38 -9.72 0.67
CA THR A 153 -15.20 -9.33 1.82
C THR A 153 -15.11 -10.32 2.98
N LYS A 154 -14.20 -11.29 2.90
CA LYS A 154 -13.95 -12.31 3.92
C LYS A 154 -12.46 -12.55 4.05
N ASP A 155 -12.06 -13.10 5.18
CA ASP A 155 -10.66 -13.45 5.45
C ASP A 155 -10.13 -14.45 4.42
N ILE A 156 -8.86 -14.27 4.06
CA ILE A 156 -8.13 -15.10 3.12
C ILE A 156 -6.99 -15.80 3.86
N PRO A 157 -6.92 -17.14 3.85
CA PRO A 157 -5.86 -17.89 4.53
C PRO A 157 -4.47 -17.55 3.99
N ALA A 158 -3.44 -17.75 4.83
CA ALA A 158 -2.05 -17.61 4.42
C ALA A 158 -1.70 -18.57 3.28
N GLN A 159 -0.77 -18.14 2.42
CA GLN A 159 -0.27 -18.87 1.25
C GLN A 159 -1.37 -19.33 0.27
N SER A 160 -2.57 -18.77 0.36
CA SER A 160 -3.62 -19.05 -0.60
C SER A 160 -3.48 -18.15 -1.83
N THR A 161 -3.78 -18.72 -2.99
CA THR A 161 -3.90 -17.96 -4.24
C THR A 161 -5.38 -17.94 -4.59
N LEU A 162 -5.99 -16.75 -4.56
CA LEU A 162 -7.36 -16.57 -5.05
C LEU A 162 -7.30 -16.31 -6.55
N GLU A 163 -7.29 -17.37 -7.33
CA GLU A 163 -7.33 -17.32 -8.79
C GLU A 163 -8.78 -17.27 -9.29
N SER A 164 -9.22 -16.12 -9.82
CA SER A 164 -10.40 -16.05 -10.70
C SER A 164 -10.03 -15.73 -12.15
N SER A 165 -8.77 -15.35 -12.39
CA SER A 165 -8.15 -15.06 -13.68
C SER A 165 -6.66 -14.81 -13.42
N GLU A 166 -5.82 -15.05 -14.43
CA GLU A 166 -4.35 -14.97 -14.35
C GLU A 166 -3.84 -13.73 -13.60
N PHE A 167 -2.70 -13.85 -12.92
CA PHE A 167 -2.10 -12.78 -12.14
C PHE A 167 -1.66 -11.64 -13.08
N PHE A 168 -2.53 -10.65 -13.32
CA PHE A 168 -2.23 -9.54 -14.22
C PHE A 168 -1.23 -8.59 -13.55
N VAL A 169 0.01 -8.67 -14.03
CA VAL A 169 1.08 -7.67 -13.85
C VAL A 169 0.98 -6.70 -15.04
N ILE A 170 1.17 -5.40 -14.81
CA ILE A 170 1.23 -4.38 -15.88
C ILE A 170 2.68 -4.02 -16.17
#